data_AF-A0AAD1C4X5-F1
#
_entry.id   AF-A0AAD1C4X5-F1
#
_cell.length_a   1.000
_cell.length_b   1.000
_cell.length_c   1.000
_cell.angle_alpha   90.00
_cell.angle_beta   90.00
_cell.angle_gamma   90.00
#
_symmetry.space_group_name_H-M   'P 1'
#
loop_
_entity.id
_entity.type
_entity.pdbx_description
1 polymer ?
#
loop_
_entity_poly.entity_id
_entity_poly.type
_entity_poly.pdbx_seq_one_letter_code
_entity_poly.pdbx_strand_id
1 'polypeptide(L)'
;MNALQVVPAWCWWLLALALVGGGQQLRVSWAQADAAGARSELADYRLEVSERDRRAVAQARTEEQRRQRAADEVEQNAQGELEVARADADRAGDALQRLQQRYADLEQRSRACGNAVTAQLSQAAGATARVRAELFGRLGEAVRFYAAEADRRGVAGRACEAAYDRVKG
;
A
#
# COMPACT_ATOMS: atom_id res chain seq x y z
N MET A 1 -25.48 -95.99 -16.30
CA MET A 1 -25.52 -95.15 -15.09
C MET A 1 -25.83 -93.73 -15.54
N ASN A 2 -27.13 -93.40 -15.63
CA ASN A 2 -27.61 -92.16 -16.25
C ASN A 2 -27.99 -91.15 -15.16
N ALA A 3 -27.04 -90.32 -14.74
CA ALA A 3 -27.26 -89.29 -13.72
C ALA A 3 -28.14 -88.09 -14.20
N LEU A 4 -28.66 -88.13 -15.43
CA LEU A 4 -29.43 -87.04 -16.05
C LEU A 4 -30.95 -87.13 -15.85
N GLN A 5 -31.51 -88.20 -15.26
CA GLN A 5 -32.96 -88.37 -15.06
C GLN A 5 -33.49 -87.99 -13.66
N VAL A 6 -32.66 -87.44 -12.77
CA VAL A 6 -33.07 -87.05 -11.39
C VAL A 6 -32.75 -85.57 -11.10
N VAL A 7 -32.79 -84.70 -12.11
CA VAL A 7 -32.70 -83.25 -11.89
C VAL A 7 -34.08 -82.64 -12.04
N PRO A 8 -34.74 -82.22 -10.95
CA PRO A 8 -36.05 -81.58 -11.02
C PRO A 8 -36.05 -80.32 -11.88
N ALA A 9 -37.17 -80.03 -12.56
CA ALA A 9 -37.31 -78.88 -13.43
C ALA A 9 -37.00 -77.51 -12.75
N TRP A 10 -37.16 -77.42 -11.42
CA TRP A 10 -36.82 -76.22 -10.65
C TRP A 10 -35.31 -75.92 -10.60
N CYS A 11 -34.44 -76.92 -10.70
CA CYS A 11 -32.99 -76.71 -10.75
C CYS A 11 -32.58 -75.92 -12.00
N TRP A 12 -33.23 -76.20 -13.14
CA TRP A 12 -32.97 -75.50 -14.40
C TRP A 12 -33.42 -74.03 -14.34
N TRP A 13 -34.53 -73.73 -13.64
CA TRP A 13 -34.98 -72.36 -13.40
C TRP A 13 -34.03 -71.57 -12.49
N LEU A 14 -33.52 -72.19 -11.42
CA LEU A 14 -32.53 -71.56 -10.55
C LEU A 14 -31.21 -71.29 -11.26
N LEU A 15 -30.76 -72.22 -12.11
CA LEU A 15 -29.59 -72.03 -12.97
C LEU A 15 -29.78 -70.85 -13.93
N ALA A 16 -30.95 -70.77 -14.59
CA ALA A 16 -31.26 -69.65 -15.48
C ALA A 16 -31.27 -68.30 -14.75
N LEU A 17 -31.86 -68.24 -13.55
CA LEU A 17 -31.87 -67.03 -12.72
C LEU A 17 -30.48 -66.64 -12.25
N ALA A 18 -29.65 -67.61 -11.84
CA ALA A 18 -28.26 -67.35 -11.44
C ALA A 18 -27.42 -66.82 -12.60
N LEU A 19 -27.64 -67.35 -13.82
CA LEU A 19 -26.93 -66.92 -15.02
C LEU A 19 -27.33 -65.50 -15.45
N VAL A 20 -28.62 -65.17 -15.39
CA VAL A 20 -29.13 -63.81 -15.66
C VAL A 20 -28.67 -62.84 -14.57
N GLY A 21 -28.78 -63.20 -13.29
CA GLY A 21 -28.35 -62.38 -12.16
C GLY A 21 -26.85 -62.10 -12.19
N GLY A 22 -26.02 -63.13 -12.43
CA GLY A 22 -24.57 -62.99 -12.60
C GLY A 22 -24.20 -62.14 -13.82
N GLY A 23 -24.90 -62.31 -14.95
CA GLY A 23 -24.72 -61.47 -16.14
C GLY A 23 -25.05 -60.00 -15.89
N GLN A 24 -26.15 -59.70 -15.19
CA GLN A 24 -26.49 -58.33 -14.80
C GLN A 24 -25.48 -57.74 -13.80
N GLN A 25 -25.02 -58.55 -12.84
CA GLN A 25 -24.05 -58.11 -11.84
C GLN A 25 -22.69 -57.78 -12.47
N LEU A 26 -22.25 -58.57 -13.45
CA LEU A 26 -21.08 -58.23 -14.27
C LEU A 26 -21.30 -56.90 -14.98
N ARG A 27 -22.41 -56.72 -15.72
CA ARG A 27 -22.71 -55.46 -16.43
C ARG A 27 -22.70 -54.24 -15.51
N VAL A 28 -23.29 -54.35 -14.32
CA VAL A 28 -23.30 -53.28 -13.32
C VAL A 28 -21.89 -53.01 -12.80
N SER A 29 -21.08 -54.04 -12.54
CA SER A 29 -19.69 -53.84 -12.10
C SER A 29 -18.81 -53.16 -13.16
N TRP A 30 -19.00 -53.49 -14.45
CA TRP A 30 -18.30 -52.81 -15.54
C TRP A 30 -18.73 -51.34 -15.62
N ALA A 31 -20.04 -51.08 -15.57
CA ALA A 31 -20.56 -49.70 -15.59
C ALA A 31 -20.11 -48.88 -14.37
N GLN A 32 -19.97 -49.50 -13.19
CA GLN A 32 -19.43 -48.85 -12.01
C GLN A 32 -17.93 -48.56 -12.13
N ALA A 33 -17.16 -49.46 -12.74
CA ALA A 33 -15.73 -49.25 -13.01
C ALA A 33 -15.52 -48.08 -14.00
N ASP A 34 -16.30 -48.02 -15.08
CA ASP A 34 -16.27 -46.90 -16.03
C ASP A 34 -16.65 -45.58 -15.35
N ALA A 35 -17.71 -45.59 -14.53
CA ALA A 35 -18.13 -44.41 -13.78
C ALA A 35 -17.09 -43.99 -12.72
N ALA A 36 -16.39 -44.93 -12.10
CA ALA A 36 -15.31 -44.64 -11.15
C ALA A 36 -14.11 -44.00 -11.87
N GLY A 37 -13.73 -44.52 -13.05
CA GLY A 37 -12.67 -43.95 -13.88
C GLY A 37 -12.98 -42.53 -14.34
N ALA A 38 -14.21 -42.29 -14.83
CA ALA A 38 -14.65 -40.95 -15.22
C ALA A 38 -14.66 -39.96 -14.05
N ARG A 39 -15.00 -40.42 -12.83
CA ARG A 39 -14.96 -39.59 -11.61
C ARG A 39 -13.54 -39.27 -11.18
N SER A 40 -12.62 -40.23 -11.24
CA SER A 40 -11.21 -39.98 -10.91
C SER A 40 -10.58 -39.00 -11.89
N GLU A 41 -10.81 -39.17 -13.20
CA GLU A 41 -10.29 -38.26 -14.22
C GLU A 41 -10.81 -36.83 -14.03
N LEU A 42 -12.10 -36.68 -13.71
CA LEU A 42 -12.70 -35.38 -13.43
C LEU A 42 -12.17 -34.77 -12.12
N ALA A 43 -11.88 -35.59 -11.10
CA ALA A 43 -11.28 -35.12 -9.87
C ALA A 43 -9.84 -34.65 -10.10
N ASP A 44 -9.04 -35.41 -10.85
CA ASP A 44 -7.66 -35.06 -11.22
C ASP A 44 -7.61 -33.79 -12.06
N TYR A 45 -8.51 -33.66 -13.05
CA TYR A 45 -8.64 -32.44 -13.84
C TYR A 45 -8.99 -31.22 -12.98
N ARG A 46 -9.94 -31.34 -12.06
CA ARG A 46 -10.30 -30.25 -11.14
C ARG A 46 -9.14 -29.88 -10.22
N LEU A 47 -8.38 -30.85 -9.75
CA LEU A 47 -7.20 -30.60 -8.93
C LEU A 47 -6.16 -29.82 -9.74
N GLU A 48 -5.84 -30.27 -10.95
CA GLU A 48 -4.87 -29.61 -11.82
C GLU A 48 -5.28 -28.17 -12.14
N VAL A 49 -6.56 -27.93 -12.47
CA VAL A 49 -7.10 -26.59 -12.68
C VAL A 49 -6.96 -25.75 -11.41
N SER A 50 -7.36 -26.28 -10.25
CA SER A 50 -7.26 -25.55 -8.98
C SER A 50 -5.82 -25.19 -8.62
N GLU A 51 -4.85 -26.06 -8.91
CA GLU A 51 -3.44 -25.78 -8.68
C GLU A 51 -2.92 -24.71 -9.64
N ARG A 52 -3.28 -24.78 -10.93
CA ARG A 52 -2.93 -23.76 -11.91
C ARG A 52 -3.49 -22.39 -11.49
N ASP A 53 -4.74 -22.33 -11.08
CA ASP A 53 -5.39 -21.11 -10.61
C ASP A 53 -4.70 -20.56 -9.36
N ARG A 54 -4.38 -21.42 -8.38
CA ARG A 54 -3.65 -21.02 -7.17
C ARG A 54 -2.27 -20.47 -7.50
N ARG A 55 -1.54 -21.08 -8.43
CA ARG A 55 -0.22 -20.61 -8.88
C ARG A 55 -0.33 -19.27 -9.61
N ALA A 56 -1.33 -19.11 -10.49
CA ALA A 56 -1.57 -17.86 -11.20
C ALA A 56 -1.92 -16.71 -10.22
N VAL A 57 -2.80 -16.96 -9.25
CA VAL A 57 -3.14 -15.99 -8.22
C VAL A 57 -1.94 -15.66 -7.33
N ALA A 58 -1.14 -16.66 -6.94
CA ALA A 58 0.06 -16.43 -6.14
C ALA A 58 1.10 -15.56 -6.89
N GLN A 59 1.29 -15.80 -8.19
CA GLN A 59 2.18 -14.98 -9.02
C GLN A 59 1.66 -13.54 -9.15
N ALA A 60 0.37 -13.37 -9.43
CA ALA A 60 -0.25 -12.05 -9.51
C ALA A 60 -0.10 -11.26 -8.19
N ARG A 61 -0.39 -11.90 -7.05
CA ARG A 61 -0.21 -11.29 -5.72
C ARG A 61 1.24 -10.93 -5.42
N THR A 62 2.19 -11.76 -5.85
CA THR A 62 3.63 -11.47 -5.65
C THR A 62 4.03 -10.22 -6.42
N GLU A 63 3.55 -10.07 -7.66
CA GLU A 63 3.83 -8.88 -8.47
C GLU A 63 3.13 -7.63 -7.92
N GLU A 64 1.88 -7.76 -7.46
CA GLU A 64 1.19 -6.68 -6.74
C GLU A 64 1.94 -6.26 -5.49
N GLN A 65 2.39 -7.22 -4.66
CA GLN A 65 3.19 -6.93 -3.47
C GLN A 65 4.53 -6.28 -3.82
N ARG A 66 5.18 -6.68 -4.92
CA ARG A 66 6.41 -6.03 -5.41
C ARG A 66 6.15 -4.56 -5.72
N ARG A 67 5.07 -4.26 -6.46
CA ARG A 67 4.69 -2.89 -6.83
C ARG A 67 4.26 -2.06 -5.62
N GLN A 68 3.50 -2.65 -4.69
CA GLN A 68 3.11 -1.98 -3.45
C GLN A 68 4.33 -1.63 -2.61
N ARG A 69 5.25 -2.56 -2.36
CA ARG A 69 6.49 -2.28 -1.62
C ARG A 69 7.31 -1.18 -2.27
N ALA A 70 7.42 -1.19 -3.60
CA ALA A 70 8.12 -0.15 -4.33
C ALA A 70 7.46 1.24 -4.16
N ALA A 71 6.12 1.30 -4.12
CA ALA A 71 5.37 2.52 -3.85
C ALA A 71 5.50 2.97 -2.38
N ASP A 72 5.40 2.04 -1.44
CA ASP A 72 5.52 2.29 0.00
C ASP A 72 6.91 2.86 0.34
N GLU A 73 7.97 2.35 -0.28
CA GLU A 73 9.33 2.87 -0.10
C GLU A 73 9.48 4.31 -0.62
N VAL A 74 8.86 4.62 -1.77
CA VAL A 74 8.87 5.98 -2.33
C VAL A 74 8.09 6.92 -1.41
N GLU A 75 6.94 6.48 -0.91
CA GLU A 75 6.14 7.27 0.03
C GLU A 75 6.89 7.51 1.35
N GLN A 76 7.51 6.48 1.93
CA GLN A 76 8.30 6.61 3.15
C GLN A 76 9.48 7.58 2.96
N ASN A 77 10.19 7.50 1.84
CA ASN A 77 11.27 8.43 1.55
C ASN A 77 10.75 9.87 1.39
N ALA A 78 9.63 10.07 0.69
CA ALA A 78 9.01 11.37 0.53
C ALA A 78 8.53 11.96 1.88
N GLN A 79 7.94 11.13 2.75
CA GLN A 79 7.55 11.55 4.10
C GLN A 79 8.79 11.98 4.91
N GLY A 80 9.87 11.20 4.85
CA GLY A 80 11.14 11.55 5.50
C GLY A 80 11.72 12.87 5.01
N GLU A 81 11.73 13.11 3.69
CA GLU A 81 12.19 14.40 3.12
C GLU A 81 11.34 15.58 3.59
N LEU A 82 10.01 15.41 3.69
CA LEU A 82 9.12 16.45 4.22
C LEU A 82 9.37 16.73 5.70
N GLU A 83 9.64 15.70 6.51
CA GLU A 83 9.96 15.86 7.93
C GLU A 83 11.27 16.62 8.11
N VAL A 84 12.30 16.32 7.32
CA VAL A 84 13.57 17.05 7.34
C VAL A 84 13.35 18.52 6.96
N ALA A 85 12.61 18.79 5.87
CA ALA A 85 12.31 20.15 5.44
C ALA A 85 11.54 20.94 6.51
N ARG A 86 10.57 20.30 7.18
CA ARG A 86 9.84 20.90 8.31
C ARG A 86 10.76 21.20 9.49
N ALA A 87 11.62 20.27 9.88
CA ALA A 87 12.55 20.46 10.98
C ALA A 87 13.58 21.58 10.68
N ASP A 88 14.02 21.71 9.43
CA ASP A 88 14.85 22.83 8.97
C ASP A 88 14.10 24.16 9.07
N ALA A 89 12.84 24.20 8.61
CA ALA A 89 12.00 25.38 8.69
C ALA A 89 11.72 25.82 10.14
N ASP A 90 11.46 24.86 11.04
CA ASP A 90 11.27 25.12 12.48
C ASP A 90 12.54 25.69 13.11
N ARG A 91 13.71 25.09 12.83
CA ARG A 91 15.01 25.60 13.31
C ARG A 91 15.28 27.03 12.82
N ALA A 92 14.96 27.33 11.56
CA ALA A 92 15.07 28.67 11.02
C ALA A 92 14.08 29.65 11.66
N GLY A 93 12.84 29.21 11.92
CA GLY A 93 11.82 29.97 12.63
C GLY A 93 12.25 30.33 14.05
N ASP A 94 12.77 29.37 14.80
CA ASP A 94 13.30 29.56 16.15
C ASP A 94 14.49 30.54 16.17
N ALA A 95 15.40 30.41 15.22
CA ALA A 95 16.53 31.33 15.09
C ALA A 95 16.07 32.77 14.81
N LEU A 96 15.06 32.93 13.94
CA LEU A 96 14.47 34.24 13.65
C LEU A 96 13.76 34.82 14.89
N GLN A 97 13.00 34.02 15.63
CA GLN A 97 12.33 34.48 16.84
C GLN A 97 13.32 34.94 17.90
N ARG A 98 14.42 34.19 18.11
CA ARG A 98 15.50 34.61 19.01
C ARG A 98 16.15 35.92 18.57
N LEU A 99 16.35 36.11 17.27
CA LEU A 99 16.89 37.35 16.71
C LEU A 99 15.94 38.54 17.00
N GLN A 100 14.64 38.35 16.77
CA GLN A 100 13.62 39.38 17.03
C GLN A 100 13.55 39.77 18.50
N GLN A 101 13.61 38.81 19.42
CA GLN A 101 13.67 39.07 20.86
C GLN A 101 14.90 39.90 21.24
N ARG A 102 16.09 39.55 20.72
CA ARG A 102 17.32 40.32 20.96
C ARG A 102 17.21 41.76 20.42
N TYR A 103 16.60 41.95 19.26
CA TYR A 103 16.37 43.29 18.71
C TYR A 103 15.39 44.11 19.58
N ALA A 104 14.31 43.50 20.05
CA ALA A 104 13.35 44.16 20.94
C ALA A 104 14.02 44.58 22.26
N ASP A 105 14.83 43.72 22.86
CA ASP A 105 15.59 44.03 24.09
C ASP A 105 16.56 45.20 23.88
N LEU A 106 17.27 45.23 22.75
CA LEU A 106 18.19 46.33 22.40
C LEU A 106 17.43 47.64 22.18
N GLU A 107 16.27 47.60 21.54
CA GLU A 107 15.43 48.78 21.34
C GLU A 107 14.88 49.32 22.67
N GLN A 108 14.47 48.44 23.59
CA GLN A 108 13.98 48.85 24.89
C GLN A 108 15.08 49.50 25.74
N ARG A 109 16.30 48.95 25.70
CA ARG A 109 17.48 49.55 26.37
C ARG A 109 17.86 50.90 25.78
N SER A 110 17.81 51.07 24.46
CA SER A 110 18.17 52.34 23.83
C SER A 110 17.20 53.47 24.20
N ARG A 111 15.90 53.16 24.29
CA ARG A 111 14.87 54.11 24.75
C ARG A 111 15.06 54.54 26.21
N ALA A 112 15.51 53.63 27.08
CA ALA A 112 15.73 53.92 28.49
C ALA A 112 16.89 54.91 28.75
N CYS A 113 17.85 55.03 27.82
CA CYS A 113 19.04 55.89 27.97
C CYS A 113 18.95 57.25 27.25
N GLY A 114 17.82 57.61 26.61
CA GLY A 114 17.70 58.81 25.74
C GLY A 114 17.26 60.10 26.46
N ASN A 115 17.75 61.27 25.99
CA ASN A 115 17.39 62.61 26.45
C ASN A 115 16.37 63.33 25.52
N ALA A 116 15.65 64.34 25.99
CA ALA A 116 14.43 64.86 25.33
C ALA A 116 14.60 65.32 23.86
N VAL A 117 15.75 65.87 23.45
CA VAL A 117 16.02 66.27 22.06
C VAL A 117 16.30 65.05 21.16
N THR A 118 16.98 64.02 21.69
CA THR A 118 17.10 62.75 20.97
C THR A 118 15.77 62.01 20.93
N ALA A 119 14.86 62.23 21.88
CA ALA A 119 13.52 61.62 21.88
C ALA A 119 12.66 62.02 20.66
N GLN A 120 12.70 63.29 20.21
CA GLN A 120 11.96 63.71 19.00
C GLN A 120 12.53 63.12 17.70
N LEU A 121 13.86 63.17 17.53
CA LEU A 121 14.55 62.60 16.36
C LEU A 121 14.43 61.06 16.33
N SER A 122 14.49 60.41 17.49
CA SER A 122 14.25 58.97 17.63
C SER A 122 12.78 58.59 17.44
N GLN A 123 11.82 59.51 17.61
CA GLN A 123 10.40 59.24 17.31
C GLN A 123 10.16 59.04 15.82
N ALA A 124 10.70 59.91 14.97
CA ALA A 124 10.61 59.79 13.51
C ALA A 124 11.41 58.59 12.97
N ALA A 125 12.63 58.39 13.50
CA ALA A 125 13.43 57.21 13.20
C ALA A 125 12.73 55.91 13.65
N GLY A 126 12.08 55.92 14.82
CA GLY A 126 11.35 54.79 15.38
C GLY A 126 10.06 54.46 14.63
N ALA A 127 9.36 55.46 14.07
CA ALA A 127 8.23 55.22 13.18
C ALA A 127 8.66 54.50 11.90
N THR A 128 9.79 54.93 11.31
CA THR A 128 10.35 54.31 10.10
C THR A 128 10.86 52.89 10.37
N ALA A 129 11.50 52.68 11.52
CA ALA A 129 11.95 51.36 11.98
C ALA A 129 10.78 50.39 12.22
N ARG A 130 9.69 50.86 12.83
CA ARG A 130 8.46 50.05 13.04
C ARG A 130 7.82 49.61 11.74
N VAL A 131 7.63 50.52 10.78
CA VAL A 131 7.08 50.17 9.46
C VAL A 131 7.96 49.12 8.77
N ARG A 132 9.29 49.28 8.84
CA ARG A 132 10.23 48.32 8.27
C ARG A 132 10.19 46.96 8.96
N ALA A 133 10.11 46.93 10.29
CA ALA A 133 9.99 45.70 11.07
C ALA A 133 8.68 44.96 10.75
N GLU A 134 7.57 45.68 10.63
CA GLU A 134 6.28 45.09 10.28
C GLU A 134 6.25 44.58 8.84
N LEU A 135 6.81 45.34 7.90
CA LEU A 135 6.95 44.90 6.51
C LEU A 135 7.79 43.62 6.42
N PHE A 136 8.96 43.59 7.06
CA PHE A 136 9.80 42.39 7.08
C PHE A 136 9.17 41.22 7.84
N GLY A 137 8.37 41.48 8.87
CA GLY A 137 7.56 40.47 9.55
C GLY A 137 6.56 39.81 8.59
N ARG A 138 5.77 40.62 7.87
CA ARG A 138 4.80 40.14 6.88
C ARG A 138 5.46 39.44 5.69
N LEU A 139 6.58 39.97 5.20
CA LEU A 139 7.39 39.33 4.16
C LEU A 139 7.94 37.98 4.63
N GLY A 140 8.46 37.90 5.85
CA GLY A 140 8.96 36.65 6.43
C GLY A 140 7.87 35.59 6.56
N GLU A 141 6.66 35.99 6.95
CA GLU A 141 5.50 35.08 6.98
C GLU A 141 5.12 34.56 5.59
N ALA A 142 5.03 35.46 4.60
CA ALA A 142 4.76 35.07 3.23
C ALA A 142 5.85 34.13 2.67
N VAL A 143 7.13 34.45 2.89
CA VAL A 143 8.26 33.62 2.44
C VAL A 143 8.20 32.23 3.08
N ARG A 144 7.90 32.11 4.38
CA ARG A 144 7.74 30.81 5.03
C ARG A 144 6.61 29.99 4.42
N PHE A 145 5.48 30.62 4.12
CA PHE A 145 4.35 29.95 3.47
C PHE A 145 4.75 29.42 2.08
N TYR A 146 5.38 30.26 1.25
CA TYR A 146 5.81 29.84 -0.08
C TYR A 146 6.92 28.79 -0.06
N ALA A 147 7.86 28.88 0.89
CA ALA A 147 8.90 27.88 1.09
C ALA A 147 8.28 26.52 1.44
N ALA A 148 7.35 26.48 2.39
CA ALA A 148 6.67 25.24 2.78
C ALA A 148 5.90 24.60 1.62
N GLU A 149 5.22 25.41 0.80
CA GLU A 149 4.52 24.92 -0.39
C GLU A 149 5.51 24.46 -1.49
N ALA A 150 6.63 25.16 -1.67
CA ALA A 150 7.68 24.76 -2.59
C ALA A 150 8.33 23.44 -2.18
N ASP A 151 8.61 23.24 -0.89
CA ASP A 151 9.14 21.99 -0.35
C ASP A 151 8.14 20.85 -0.56
N ARG A 152 6.85 21.08 -0.28
CA ARG A 152 5.80 20.09 -0.52
C ARG A 152 5.74 19.67 -1.99
N ARG A 153 5.74 20.64 -2.91
CA ARG A 153 5.69 20.36 -4.36
C ARG A 153 6.97 19.71 -4.86
N GLY A 154 8.12 20.15 -4.36
CA GLY A 154 9.42 19.59 -4.72
C GLY A 154 9.54 18.13 -4.31
N VAL A 155 9.15 17.80 -3.07
CA VAL A 155 9.12 16.41 -2.61
C VAL A 155 8.10 15.58 -3.39
N ALA A 156 6.90 16.10 -3.63
CA ALA A 156 5.90 15.39 -4.42
C ALA A 156 6.39 15.11 -5.86
N GLY A 157 7.06 16.08 -6.49
CA GLY A 157 7.66 15.91 -7.82
C GLY A 157 8.73 14.82 -7.84
N ARG A 158 9.68 14.86 -6.89
CA ARG A 158 10.72 13.83 -6.75
C ARG A 158 10.12 12.45 -6.47
N ALA A 159 9.08 12.38 -5.65
CA ALA A 159 8.37 11.14 -5.38
C ALA A 159 7.71 10.58 -6.65
N CYS A 160 7.09 11.43 -7.47
CA CYS A 160 6.53 11.03 -8.76
C CYS A 160 7.61 10.48 -9.72
N GLU A 161 8.75 11.15 -9.82
CA GLU A 161 9.89 10.70 -10.64
C GLU A 161 10.41 9.33 -10.14
N ALA A 162 10.64 9.20 -8.84
CA ALA A 162 11.11 7.96 -8.23
C ALA A 162 10.12 6.80 -8.41
N ALA A 163 8.81 7.06 -8.25
CA ALA A 163 7.78 6.05 -8.48
C ALA A 163 7.76 5.58 -9.95
N TYR A 164 7.91 6.52 -10.90
CA TYR A 164 7.98 6.19 -12.32
C TYR A 164 9.20 5.31 -12.64
N ASP A 165 10.38 5.67 -12.12
CA ASP A 165 11.60 4.88 -12.33
C ASP A 165 11.49 3.47 -11.74
N ARG A 166 10.81 3.30 -10.60
CA ARG A 166 10.53 2.00 -9.98
C ARG A 166 9.57 1.12 -10.77
N VAL A 167 8.66 1.70 -11.54
CA VAL A 167 7.72 0.95 -12.40
C VAL A 167 8.36 0.58 -13.73
N LYS A 168 9.31 1.40 -14.22
CA LYS A 168 10.03 1.16 -15.47
C LYS A 168 11.14 0.10 -15.32
N GLY A 169 11.77 0.01 -14.14
CA GLY A 169 12.81 -0.97 -13.81
C GLY A 169 12.28 -2.35 -13.43
#